data_AF-A0AA95MF46-F1
#
_entry.id   AF-A0AA95MF46-F1
#
_cell.length_a   1.000
_cell.length_b   1.000
_cell.length_c   1.000
_cell.angle_alpha   90.00
_cell.angle_beta   90.00
_cell.angle_gamma   90.00
#
_symmetry.space_group_name_H-M   'P 1'
#
loop_
_entity.id
_entity.type
_entity.pdbx_description
1 polymer ?
#
loop_
_entity_poly.entity_id
_entity_poly.type
_entity_poly.pdbx_seq_one_letter_code
_entity_poly.pdbx_strand_id
1 'polypeptide(L)'
;MVQIWLVELLKGTGKLFLNPVLYYLVFLAGIIGVMRVKRERKNFHIRAHDAFFELRQLFPQGLLIGLILSIIVVAAGITVPFAVILLIAGFTLLWSLTTNIRLMSPAYTVGAAFFTLILIAENNWSIPLFSEAFNSISDKVYPSVVVILGLLLIAEGILIFKNGSRGTSPKITRSKRGQSVGAHEVKRLWMVPLFLLVPGDVLQSSFDWWPVFHLGAKEYSLIVVPFAIGFHQQIKGMLPAEAIKLHGRRVIVLGVFITLISLAGYWYPLTSIVVAALAIIGRETLALMANLKDDSLPPYFSKKNQGVMIIGIIPDSPSSKMGLQVGEIITKANGVLVRDENTFYEALQKNRAHCKLEVFDTKGEIRFVQRALYEGDHHELGILFVQDERKYDEKIG
;
A
#
# COMPACT_ATOMS: atom_id res chain seq x y z
N MET A 1 22.69 20.18 26.14
CA MET A 1 21.92 18.96 25.80
C MET A 1 20.73 19.25 24.88
N VAL A 2 19.66 19.92 25.32
CA VAL A 2 18.43 20.12 24.50
C VAL A 2 18.69 20.82 23.16
N GLN A 3 19.55 21.85 23.14
CA GLN A 3 19.92 22.56 21.90
C GLN A 3 20.56 21.63 20.85
N ILE A 4 21.42 20.70 21.27
CA ILE A 4 22.11 19.76 20.36
C ILE A 4 21.08 18.81 19.74
N TRP A 5 20.17 18.27 20.54
CA TRP A 5 19.07 17.43 20.06
C TRP A 5 18.17 18.16 19.07
N LEU A 6 17.81 19.41 19.34
CA LEU A 6 16.96 20.21 18.45
C LEU A 6 17.66 20.52 17.13
N VAL A 7 18.96 20.85 17.17
CA VAL A 7 19.77 21.07 15.98
C VAL A 7 19.91 19.78 15.15
N GLU A 8 20.11 18.63 15.78
CA GLU A 8 20.18 17.35 15.05
C GLU A 8 18.84 16.90 14.47
N LEU A 9 17.72 17.17 15.15
CA LEU A 9 16.39 16.95 14.56
C LEU A 9 16.19 17.82 13.31
N LEU A 10 16.59 19.10 13.36
CA LEU A 10 16.52 20.01 12.22
C LEU A 10 17.42 19.57 11.07
N LYS A 11 18.68 19.21 11.36
CA LYS A 11 19.62 18.70 10.34
C LYS A 11 19.13 17.39 9.73
N GLY A 12 18.66 16.45 10.56
CA GLY A 12 18.11 15.18 10.10
C GLY A 12 16.89 15.38 9.18
N THR A 13 16.01 16.33 9.54
CA THR A 13 14.88 16.73 8.69
C THR A 13 15.35 17.39 7.40
N GLY A 14 16.34 18.27 7.45
CA GLY A 14 16.91 18.90 6.26
C GLY A 14 17.54 17.89 5.29
N LYS A 15 18.25 16.88 5.82
CA LYS A 15 18.83 15.78 5.04
C LYS A 15 17.78 14.96 4.30
N LEU A 16 16.53 14.91 4.77
CA LEU A 16 15.44 14.23 4.04
C LEU A 16 15.21 14.84 2.65
N PHE A 17 15.26 16.17 2.55
CA PHE A 17 15.07 16.88 1.28
C PHE A 17 16.26 16.75 0.33
N LEU A 18 17.41 16.30 0.84
CA LEU A 18 18.57 15.95 0.02
C LEU A 18 18.57 14.46 -0.39
N ASN A 19 17.68 13.65 0.18
CA ASN A 19 17.64 12.22 -0.08
C ASN A 19 16.99 11.93 -1.45
N PRO A 20 17.71 11.31 -2.41
CA PRO A 20 17.18 11.05 -3.75
C PRO A 20 15.97 10.10 -3.74
N VAL A 21 15.87 9.23 -2.73
CA VAL A 21 14.74 8.29 -2.60
C VAL A 21 13.42 9.03 -2.44
N LEU A 22 13.39 10.19 -1.76
CA LEU A 22 12.16 10.98 -1.61
C LEU A 22 11.59 11.38 -2.98
N TYR A 23 12.41 11.97 -3.84
CA TYR A 23 11.99 12.41 -5.18
C TYR A 23 11.64 11.23 -6.07
N TYR A 24 12.38 10.13 -5.93
CA TYR A 24 12.08 8.89 -6.63
C TYR A 24 10.69 8.35 -6.28
N LEU A 25 10.30 8.36 -5.01
CA LEU A 25 8.97 7.89 -4.58
C LEU A 25 7.84 8.78 -5.08
N VAL A 26 8.05 10.11 -5.13
CA VAL A 26 7.10 11.05 -5.75
C VAL A 26 6.91 10.73 -7.23
N PHE A 27 8.02 10.54 -7.97
CA PHE A 27 8.00 10.17 -9.37
C PHE A 27 7.27 8.84 -9.60
N LEU A 28 7.60 7.81 -8.80
CA LEU A 28 6.98 6.49 -8.88
C LEU A 28 5.48 6.54 -8.59
N ALA A 29 5.04 7.30 -7.58
CA ALA A 29 3.62 7.50 -7.30
C ALA A 29 2.88 8.14 -8.49
N GLY A 30 3.51 9.08 -9.17
CA GLY A 30 2.99 9.66 -10.42
C GLY A 30 2.82 8.63 -11.54
N ILE A 31 3.84 7.78 -11.77
CA ILE A 31 3.78 6.69 -12.76
C ILE A 31 2.62 5.73 -12.44
N ILE A 32 2.47 5.33 -11.17
CA ILE A 32 1.41 4.42 -10.74
C ILE A 32 0.03 5.03 -11.03
N GLY A 33 -0.13 6.33 -10.76
CA GLY A 33 -1.36 7.07 -11.07
C GLY A 33 -1.68 7.10 -12.57
N VAL A 34 -0.69 7.36 -13.41
CA VAL A 34 -0.86 7.38 -14.88
C VAL A 34 -1.19 5.98 -15.42
N MET A 35 -0.48 4.95 -14.96
CA MET A 35 -0.75 3.56 -15.35
C MET A 35 -2.17 3.14 -14.96
N ARG A 36 -2.64 3.55 -13.78
CA ARG A 36 -4.02 3.30 -13.32
C ARG A 36 -5.03 3.96 -14.25
N VAL A 37 -4.87 5.24 -14.57
CA VAL A 37 -5.79 5.99 -15.46
C VAL A 37 -5.82 5.37 -16.87
N LYS A 38 -4.67 4.96 -17.42
CA LYS A 38 -4.61 4.28 -18.72
C LYS A 38 -5.41 2.96 -18.69
N ARG A 39 -5.29 2.18 -17.61
CA ARG A 39 -6.05 0.93 -17.43
C ARG A 39 -7.55 1.18 -17.27
N GLU A 40 -7.95 2.16 -16.45
CA GLU A 40 -9.36 2.51 -16.23
C GLU A 40 -10.03 2.92 -17.53
N ARG A 41 -9.40 3.80 -18.32
CA ARG A 41 -9.90 4.21 -19.64
C ARG A 41 -9.97 3.06 -20.64
N LYS A 42 -9.06 2.09 -20.56
CA LYS A 42 -9.11 0.89 -21.42
C LYS A 42 -10.31 0.00 -21.08
N ASN A 43 -10.65 -0.12 -19.79
CA ASN A 43 -11.71 -1.03 -19.35
C ASN A 43 -13.12 -0.39 -19.34
N PHE A 44 -13.21 0.90 -19.07
CA PHE A 44 -14.48 1.60 -18.82
C PHE A 44 -14.64 2.90 -19.62
N HIS A 45 -13.69 3.24 -20.51
CA HIS A 45 -13.63 4.50 -21.27
C HIS A 45 -13.51 5.79 -20.44
N ILE A 46 -13.77 5.73 -19.14
CA ILE A 46 -13.65 6.82 -18.18
C ILE A 46 -12.63 6.49 -17.08
N ARG A 47 -12.18 7.51 -16.36
CA ARG A 47 -11.34 7.37 -15.16
C ARG A 47 -12.22 7.50 -13.92
N ALA A 48 -11.97 6.69 -12.90
CA ALA A 48 -12.66 6.87 -11.62
C ALA A 48 -12.02 8.01 -10.84
N HIS A 49 -10.69 7.99 -10.69
CA HIS A 49 -9.92 9.03 -10.00
C HIS A 49 -8.88 9.68 -10.93
N ASP A 50 -8.46 10.90 -10.60
CA ASP A 50 -7.39 11.60 -11.31
C ASP A 50 -6.00 10.96 -11.08
N ALA A 51 -5.05 11.25 -11.98
CA ALA A 51 -3.70 10.67 -11.91
C ALA A 51 -2.95 11.06 -10.61
N PHE A 52 -3.28 12.22 -10.03
CA PHE A 52 -2.67 12.72 -8.80
C PHE A 52 -3.18 12.03 -7.53
N PHE A 53 -4.22 11.19 -7.61
CA PHE A 53 -4.75 10.50 -6.45
C PHE A 53 -3.68 9.68 -5.70
N GLU A 54 -2.85 8.90 -6.41
CA GLU A 54 -1.80 8.09 -5.76
C GLU A 54 -0.75 8.98 -5.07
N LEU A 55 -0.38 10.10 -5.71
CA LEU A 55 0.53 11.08 -5.13
C LEU A 55 -0.06 11.70 -3.84
N ARG A 56 -1.36 12.00 -3.83
CA ARG A 56 -2.05 12.51 -2.62
C ARG A 56 -2.09 11.50 -1.49
N GLN A 57 -2.05 10.20 -1.79
CA GLN A 57 -2.01 9.14 -0.75
C GLN A 57 -0.59 8.85 -0.24
N LEU A 58 0.46 9.30 -0.94
CA LEU A 58 1.86 8.95 -0.63
C LEU A 58 2.29 9.37 0.78
N PHE A 59 1.92 10.58 1.22
CA PHE A 59 2.44 11.20 2.44
C PHE A 59 1.53 11.11 3.68
N PRO A 60 0.21 11.43 3.63
CA PRO A 60 -0.52 11.83 4.84
C PRO A 60 -0.48 10.81 6.00
N GLN A 61 -0.72 9.53 5.70
CA GLN A 61 -0.70 8.49 6.74
C GLN A 61 0.72 8.01 7.05
N GLY A 62 1.62 8.04 6.06
CA GLY A 62 3.00 7.62 6.23
C GLY A 62 3.80 8.59 7.11
N LEU A 63 3.57 9.91 6.99
CA LEU A 63 4.17 10.93 7.86
C LEU A 63 3.79 10.71 9.33
N LEU A 64 2.50 10.50 9.60
CA LEU A 64 2.01 10.30 10.98
C LEU A 64 2.59 9.03 11.61
N ILE A 65 2.55 7.91 10.89
CA ILE A 65 3.09 6.63 11.38
C ILE A 65 4.62 6.71 11.51
N GLY A 66 5.29 7.34 10.55
CA GLY A 66 6.74 7.57 10.58
C GLY A 66 7.19 8.39 11.77
N LEU A 67 6.46 9.45 12.12
CA LEU A 67 6.73 10.24 13.33
C LEU A 67 6.57 9.41 14.61
N ILE A 68 5.50 8.63 14.72
CA ILE A 68 5.28 7.76 15.89
C ILE A 68 6.39 6.71 16.01
N LEU A 69 6.74 6.04 14.91
CA LEU A 69 7.83 5.08 14.91
C LEU A 69 9.19 5.72 15.18
N SER A 70 9.41 6.95 14.72
CA SER A 70 10.64 7.71 14.98
C SER A 70 10.85 7.95 16.46
N ILE A 71 9.78 8.32 17.18
CA ILE A 71 9.84 8.49 18.64
C ILE A 71 10.24 7.16 19.29
N ILE A 72 9.63 6.04 18.88
CA ILE A 72 9.95 4.71 19.42
C ILE A 72 11.41 4.34 19.16
N VAL A 73 11.88 4.50 17.92
CA VAL A 73 13.24 4.14 17.49
C VAL A 73 14.30 4.98 18.18
N VAL A 74 14.10 6.30 18.27
CA VAL A 74 15.04 7.22 18.93
C VAL A 74 15.03 7.03 20.44
N ALA A 75 13.86 6.89 21.06
CA ALA A 75 13.75 6.68 22.51
C ALA A 75 14.37 5.34 22.95
N ALA A 76 14.17 4.27 22.16
CA ALA A 76 14.81 2.99 22.40
C ALA A 76 16.30 2.97 22.05
N GLY A 77 16.82 3.99 21.34
CA GLY A 77 18.21 4.01 20.92
C GLY A 77 18.55 2.90 19.94
N ILE A 78 17.68 2.64 18.96
CA ILE A 78 17.94 1.60 17.96
C ILE A 78 18.90 2.18 16.92
N THR A 79 20.14 1.68 16.90
CA THR A 79 21.17 2.15 15.98
C THR A 79 21.29 1.26 14.74
N VAL A 80 21.52 1.88 13.59
CA VAL A 80 21.56 1.21 12.28
C VAL A 80 22.85 1.58 11.55
N PRO A 81 23.59 0.60 11.02
CA PRO A 81 24.74 0.89 10.16
C PRO A 81 24.32 1.65 8.89
N PHE A 82 25.12 2.63 8.48
CA PHE A 82 24.83 3.40 7.27
C PHE A 82 24.74 2.51 6.01
N ALA A 83 25.57 1.45 5.94
CA ALA A 83 25.52 0.46 4.87
C ALA A 83 24.14 -0.18 4.68
N VAL A 84 23.41 -0.46 5.76
CA VAL A 84 22.06 -1.04 5.70
C VAL A 84 21.09 -0.06 5.05
N ILE A 85 21.19 1.24 5.38
CA ILE A 85 20.34 2.29 4.80
C ILE A 85 20.57 2.37 3.28
N LEU A 86 21.84 2.31 2.84
CA LEU A 86 22.20 2.29 1.43
C LEU A 86 21.66 1.04 0.72
N LEU A 87 21.78 -0.14 1.32
CA LEU A 87 21.24 -1.38 0.75
C LEU A 87 19.71 -1.33 0.64
N ILE A 88 19.01 -0.81 1.65
CA ILE A 88 17.55 -0.64 1.61
C ILE A 88 17.15 0.30 0.47
N ALA A 89 17.87 1.42 0.29
CA ALA A 89 17.65 2.32 -0.83
C ALA A 89 17.90 1.63 -2.18
N GLY A 90 19.01 0.88 -2.30
CA GLY A 90 19.35 0.09 -3.48
C GLY A 90 18.27 -0.94 -3.85
N PHE A 91 17.81 -1.74 -2.88
CA PHE A 91 16.74 -2.70 -3.10
C PHE A 91 15.39 -2.05 -3.38
N THR A 92 15.11 -0.88 -2.78
CA THR A 92 13.90 -0.11 -3.09
C THR A 92 13.90 0.30 -4.56
N LEU A 93 15.03 0.77 -5.09
CA LEU A 93 15.20 1.11 -6.51
C LEU A 93 15.15 -0.14 -7.40
N LEU A 94 15.75 -1.24 -6.97
CA LEU A 94 15.77 -2.49 -7.75
C LEU A 94 14.36 -3.07 -7.88
N TRP A 95 13.61 -3.17 -6.77
CA TRP A 95 12.26 -3.73 -6.74
C TRP A 95 11.25 -2.86 -7.47
N SER A 96 11.40 -1.54 -7.45
CA SER A 96 10.51 -0.65 -8.19
C SER A 96 10.66 -0.78 -9.72
N LEU A 97 11.82 -1.18 -10.25
CA LEU A 97 12.00 -1.45 -11.68
C LEU A 97 11.11 -2.58 -12.21
N THR A 98 10.78 -3.55 -11.35
CA THR A 98 9.90 -4.68 -11.74
C THR A 98 8.44 -4.26 -11.97
N THR A 99 8.08 -3.00 -11.68
CA THR A 99 6.70 -2.45 -11.65
C THR A 99 5.75 -3.15 -10.68
N ASN A 100 6.21 -4.18 -9.96
CA ASN A 100 5.45 -4.88 -8.95
C ASN A 100 5.67 -4.23 -7.59
N ILE A 101 4.83 -3.24 -7.29
CA ILE A 101 4.88 -2.45 -6.05
C ILE A 101 4.79 -3.33 -4.79
N ARG A 102 4.27 -4.56 -4.88
CA ARG A 102 4.25 -5.52 -3.77
C ARG A 102 5.65 -5.79 -3.21
N LEU A 103 6.66 -5.83 -4.08
CA LEU A 103 8.05 -6.09 -3.68
C LEU A 103 8.65 -4.93 -2.89
N MET A 104 8.01 -3.76 -2.86
CA MET A 104 8.41 -2.64 -2.02
C MET A 104 7.87 -2.74 -0.58
N SER A 105 7.33 -3.89 -0.16
CA SER A 105 7.06 -4.14 1.26
C SER A 105 8.38 -4.22 2.05
N PRO A 106 8.42 -3.69 3.29
CA PRO A 106 9.57 -3.78 4.18
C PRO A 106 10.14 -5.20 4.33
N ALA A 107 9.29 -6.25 4.28
CA ALA A 107 9.76 -7.62 4.31
C ALA A 107 10.81 -7.91 3.24
N TYR A 108 10.55 -7.48 2.00
CA TYR A 108 11.44 -7.78 0.88
C TYR A 108 12.57 -6.76 0.75
N THR A 109 12.34 -5.48 1.04
CA THR A 109 13.41 -4.45 0.93
C THR A 109 14.39 -4.55 2.09
N VAL A 110 13.91 -4.50 3.33
CA VAL A 110 14.76 -4.59 4.53
C VAL A 110 15.27 -6.02 4.72
N GLY A 111 14.45 -7.02 4.44
CA GLY A 111 14.90 -8.42 4.48
C GLY A 111 16.03 -8.70 3.48
N ALA A 112 15.90 -8.28 2.22
CA ALA A 112 16.98 -8.43 1.25
C ALA A 112 18.24 -7.66 1.67
N ALA A 113 18.08 -6.41 2.13
CA ALA A 113 19.20 -5.62 2.63
C ALA A 113 19.92 -6.32 3.80
N PHE A 114 19.18 -6.92 4.72
CA PHE A 114 19.73 -7.66 5.86
C PHE A 114 20.54 -8.88 5.43
N PHE A 115 20.00 -9.74 4.56
CA PHE A 115 20.73 -10.93 4.08
C PHE A 115 21.92 -10.55 3.19
N THR A 116 21.79 -9.53 2.35
CA THR A 116 22.91 -9.02 1.54
C THR A 116 24.02 -8.43 2.40
N LEU A 117 23.68 -7.73 3.49
CA LEU A 117 24.69 -7.24 4.43
C LEU A 117 25.51 -8.39 5.03
N ILE A 118 24.85 -9.48 5.44
CA ILE A 118 25.52 -10.68 5.98
C ILE A 118 26.45 -11.28 4.93
N LEU A 119 25.97 -11.46 3.69
CA LEU A 119 26.78 -12.01 2.60
C LEU A 119 28.01 -11.15 2.27
N ILE A 120 27.87 -9.82 2.31
CA ILE A 120 28.98 -8.89 2.10
C ILE A 120 29.99 -8.99 3.24
N ALA A 121 29.52 -9.06 4.48
CA ALA A 121 30.36 -9.18 5.66
C ALA A 121 31.17 -10.50 5.64
N GLU A 122 30.51 -11.64 5.42
CA GLU A 122 31.15 -12.96 5.42
C GLU A 122 32.21 -13.10 4.30
N ASN A 123 31.96 -12.52 3.12
CA ASN A 123 32.87 -12.63 1.98
C ASN A 123 33.86 -11.45 1.86
N ASN A 124 33.84 -10.49 2.78
CA ASN A 124 34.65 -9.27 2.74
C ASN A 124 34.57 -8.52 1.41
N TRP A 125 33.37 -8.44 0.82
CA TRP A 125 33.18 -7.74 -0.45
C TRP A 125 33.29 -6.23 -0.25
N SER A 126 34.24 -5.60 -0.95
CA SER A 126 34.35 -4.15 -0.97
C SER A 126 33.48 -3.56 -2.08
N ILE A 127 32.71 -2.52 -1.76
CA ILE A 127 31.95 -1.73 -2.73
C ILE A 127 32.75 -0.44 -2.99
N PRO A 128 33.33 -0.25 -4.18
CA PRO A 128 34.29 0.84 -4.43
C PRO A 128 33.76 2.25 -4.13
N LEU A 129 32.47 2.50 -4.37
CA LEU A 129 31.82 3.80 -4.14
C LEU A 129 31.48 4.08 -2.67
N PHE A 130 31.44 3.06 -1.82
CA PHE A 130 30.97 3.15 -0.43
C PHE A 130 31.83 2.35 0.54
N SER A 131 33.12 2.16 0.23
CA SER A 131 34.02 1.29 0.99
C SER A 131 34.03 1.60 2.48
N GLU A 132 34.07 2.88 2.88
CA GLU A 132 34.01 3.30 4.29
C GLU A 132 32.74 2.83 5.01
N ALA A 133 31.58 2.88 4.34
CA ALA A 133 30.31 2.44 4.91
C ALA A 133 30.29 0.93 5.17
N PHE A 134 30.93 0.13 4.30
CA PHE A 134 30.95 -1.33 4.39
C PHE A 134 32.14 -1.90 5.18
N ASN A 135 33.26 -1.17 5.26
CA ASN A 135 34.41 -1.56 6.08
C ASN A 135 34.13 -1.44 7.59
N SER A 136 33.14 -0.61 7.97
CA SER A 136 32.70 -0.47 9.37
C SER A 136 31.75 -1.59 9.83
N ILE A 137 31.45 -2.56 8.94
CA ILE A 137 30.61 -3.70 9.26
C ILE A 137 31.44 -4.68 10.09
N SER A 138 31.21 -4.70 11.41
CA SER A 138 31.66 -5.81 12.26
C SER A 138 31.03 -7.14 11.80
N ASP A 139 31.68 -8.28 12.06
CA ASP A 139 31.18 -9.66 11.84
C ASP A 139 29.86 -9.99 12.59
N LYS A 140 29.19 -8.99 13.15
CA LYS A 140 28.00 -9.13 13.97
C LYS A 140 26.76 -8.99 13.10
N VAL A 141 25.90 -9.99 13.19
CA VAL A 141 24.49 -9.84 12.84
C VAL A 141 23.92 -8.65 13.63
N TYR A 142 23.13 -7.78 13.00
CA TYR A 142 22.55 -6.60 13.63
C TYR A 142 21.08 -6.81 13.99
N PRO A 143 20.75 -7.21 15.24
CA PRO A 143 19.37 -7.32 15.71
C PRO A 143 18.53 -6.06 15.48
N SER A 144 19.15 -4.88 15.55
CA SER A 144 18.49 -3.60 15.35
C SER A 144 17.79 -3.48 13.99
N VAL A 145 18.37 -4.07 12.94
CA VAL A 145 17.77 -4.08 11.59
C VAL A 145 16.48 -4.90 11.57
N VAL A 146 16.45 -6.01 12.30
CA VAL A 146 15.28 -6.90 12.38
C VAL A 146 14.18 -6.30 13.25
N VAL A 147 14.54 -5.58 14.31
CA VAL A 147 13.57 -4.78 15.08
C VAL A 147 12.91 -3.74 14.18
N ILE A 148 13.69 -3.01 13.37
CA ILE A 148 13.15 -2.03 12.41
C ILE A 148 12.28 -2.69 11.36
N LEU A 149 12.67 -3.85 10.83
CA LEU A 149 11.85 -4.65 9.93
C LEU A 149 10.48 -4.96 10.57
N GLY A 150 10.45 -5.42 11.81
CA GLY A 150 9.22 -5.68 12.56
C GLY A 150 8.33 -4.43 12.70
N LEU A 151 8.92 -3.29 13.10
CA LEU A 151 8.21 -2.02 13.25
C LEU A 151 7.64 -1.52 11.91
N LEU A 152 8.40 -1.65 10.82
CA LEU A 152 7.96 -1.27 9.48
C LEU A 152 6.86 -2.20 8.95
N LEU A 153 6.86 -3.49 9.31
CA LEU A 153 5.74 -4.40 9.01
C LEU A 153 4.46 -4.02 9.77
N ILE A 154 4.57 -3.56 11.01
CA ILE A 154 3.42 -3.00 11.74
C ILE A 154 2.89 -1.77 11.00
N ALA A 155 3.78 -0.85 10.57
CA ALA A 155 3.40 0.31 9.78
C ALA A 155 2.72 -0.08 8.46
N GLU A 156 3.27 -1.04 7.72
CA GLU A 156 2.67 -1.59 6.51
C GLU A 156 1.24 -2.09 6.77
N GLY A 157 1.06 -2.91 7.80
CA GLY A 157 -0.24 -3.45 8.16
C GLY A 157 -1.27 -2.37 8.53
N ILE A 158 -0.85 -1.34 9.28
CA ILE A 158 -1.71 -0.20 9.65
C ILE A 158 -2.10 0.61 8.40
N LEU A 159 -1.16 0.86 7.48
CA LEU A 159 -1.41 1.58 6.23
C LEU A 159 -2.38 0.81 5.33
N ILE A 160 -2.21 -0.51 5.20
CA ILE A 160 -3.15 -1.36 4.47
C ILE A 160 -4.54 -1.30 5.12
N PHE A 161 -4.63 -1.40 6.45
CA PHE A 161 -5.90 -1.39 7.16
C PHE A 161 -6.65 -0.04 7.08
N LYS A 162 -5.94 1.09 7.22
CA LYS A 162 -6.54 2.44 7.27
C LYS A 162 -6.67 3.13 5.90
N ASN A 163 -5.71 2.91 4.99
CA ASN A 163 -5.67 3.58 3.69
C ASN A 163 -5.92 2.65 2.51
N GLY A 164 -5.55 1.36 2.63
CA GLY A 164 -5.54 0.44 1.49
C GLY A 164 -6.88 0.35 0.75
N SER A 165 -8.01 0.42 1.47
CA SER A 165 -9.35 0.33 0.87
C SER A 165 -9.88 1.65 0.27
N ARG A 166 -9.19 2.78 0.45
CA ARG A 166 -9.67 4.08 -0.06
C ARG A 166 -9.37 4.20 -1.54
N GLY A 167 -10.38 4.34 -2.40
CA GLY A 167 -10.20 4.55 -3.85
C GLY A 167 -9.68 3.31 -4.59
N THR A 168 -10.24 2.13 -4.29
CA THR A 168 -9.94 0.91 -5.05
C THR A 168 -10.33 1.09 -6.52
N SER A 169 -9.51 0.58 -7.45
CA SER A 169 -9.72 0.81 -8.88
C SER A 169 -10.49 -0.37 -9.48
N PRO A 170 -11.64 -0.14 -10.14
CA PRO A 170 -12.37 -1.22 -10.80
C PRO A 170 -11.58 -1.75 -12.00
N LYS A 171 -11.77 -3.02 -12.31
CA LYS A 171 -11.07 -3.74 -13.39
C LYS A 171 -11.96 -4.84 -13.93
N ILE A 172 -11.94 -5.05 -15.24
CA ILE A 172 -12.58 -6.20 -15.88
C ILE A 172 -11.53 -7.30 -16.01
N THR A 173 -11.86 -8.52 -15.61
CA THR A 173 -11.01 -9.70 -15.73
C THR A 173 -11.82 -10.89 -16.24
N ARG A 174 -11.17 -11.85 -16.89
CA ARG A 174 -11.83 -13.11 -17.27
C ARG A 174 -11.86 -14.06 -16.07
N SER A 175 -13.00 -14.72 -15.87
CA SER A 175 -13.18 -15.80 -14.90
C SER A 175 -12.54 -17.11 -15.39
N LYS A 176 -12.40 -18.10 -14.51
CA LYS A 176 -11.97 -19.47 -14.88
C LYS A 176 -12.87 -20.11 -15.95
N ARG A 177 -14.11 -19.63 -16.10
CA ARG A 177 -15.11 -20.08 -17.09
C ARG A 177 -15.13 -19.22 -18.36
N GLY A 178 -14.15 -18.32 -18.54
CA GLY A 178 -14.05 -17.44 -19.72
C GLY A 178 -14.98 -16.21 -19.72
N GLN A 179 -15.94 -16.13 -18.80
CA GLN A 179 -16.85 -14.97 -18.69
C GLN A 179 -16.14 -13.74 -18.12
N SER A 180 -16.45 -12.55 -18.64
CA SER A 180 -16.02 -11.26 -18.09
C SER A 180 -16.66 -11.03 -16.73
N VAL A 181 -15.84 -10.80 -15.72
CA VAL A 181 -16.25 -10.51 -14.35
C VAL A 181 -15.54 -9.26 -13.84
N GLY A 182 -16.21 -8.56 -12.95
CA GLY A 182 -15.61 -7.44 -12.24
C GLY A 182 -14.56 -7.89 -11.23
N ALA A 183 -13.55 -7.05 -11.04
CA ALA A 183 -12.56 -7.15 -9.99
C ALA A 183 -12.16 -5.75 -9.53
N HIS A 184 -11.53 -5.65 -8.38
CA HIS A 184 -10.84 -4.44 -7.96
C HIS A 184 -9.35 -4.69 -7.87
N GLU A 185 -8.56 -3.73 -8.34
CA GLU A 185 -7.13 -3.70 -8.17
C GLU A 185 -6.76 -2.54 -7.25
N VAL A 186 -5.93 -2.81 -6.26
CA VAL A 186 -5.34 -1.82 -5.38
C VAL A 186 -3.84 -1.87 -5.54
N LYS A 187 -3.26 -0.72 -5.89
CA LYS A 187 -1.82 -0.47 -5.97
C LYS A 187 -1.54 0.79 -5.19
N ARG A 188 -0.82 0.67 -4.08
CA ARG A 188 -0.52 1.77 -3.15
C ARG A 188 0.96 1.83 -2.88
N LEU A 189 1.46 3.05 -2.80
CA LEU A 189 2.80 3.37 -2.36
C LEU A 189 2.70 4.43 -1.27
N TRP A 190 3.28 4.16 -0.11
CA TRP A 190 3.38 5.09 1.00
C TRP A 190 4.84 5.39 1.30
N MET A 191 5.12 6.63 1.69
CA MET A 191 6.43 7.03 2.20
C MET A 191 6.33 7.21 3.72
N VAL A 192 7.14 6.44 4.45
CA VAL A 192 7.24 6.50 5.91
C VAL A 192 8.60 7.10 6.27
N PRO A 193 8.69 8.41 6.56
CA PRO A 193 9.95 8.99 7.04
C PRO A 193 10.22 8.53 8.47
N LEU A 194 11.39 7.93 8.69
CA LEU A 194 11.79 7.40 9.98
C LEU A 194 13.12 8.02 10.41
N PHE A 195 13.18 8.60 11.61
CA PHE A 195 14.44 8.98 12.24
C PHE A 195 15.18 7.72 12.67
N LEU A 196 16.40 7.57 12.18
CA LEU A 196 17.33 6.51 12.56
C LEU A 196 18.56 7.10 13.24
N LEU A 197 19.11 6.36 14.19
CA LEU A 197 20.40 6.65 14.81
C LEU A 197 21.49 5.93 14.03
N VAL A 198 22.48 6.67 13.55
CA VAL A 198 23.64 6.14 12.82
C VAL A 198 24.89 6.57 13.61
N PRO A 199 25.97 5.76 13.63
CA PRO A 199 27.26 6.20 14.17
C PRO A 199 27.67 7.56 13.58
N GLY A 200 28.15 8.47 14.42
CA GLY A 200 28.56 9.83 14.02
C GLY A 200 29.24 10.54 15.19
N ASP A 201 29.24 11.88 15.20
CA ASP A 201 30.17 12.65 16.05
C ASP A 201 29.48 13.69 16.98
N VAL A 202 28.16 13.60 17.18
CA VAL A 202 27.39 14.73 17.77
C VAL A 202 26.64 14.35 19.05
N LEU A 203 25.84 13.29 18.99
CA LEU A 203 25.00 12.86 20.10
C LEU A 203 25.79 11.91 20.98
N GLN A 204 26.22 12.42 22.14
CA GLN A 204 26.75 11.61 23.23
C GLN A 204 25.61 11.12 24.12
N SER A 205 25.68 9.87 24.55
CA SER A 205 24.72 9.35 25.52
C SER A 205 24.94 9.98 26.89
N SER A 206 23.86 10.41 27.54
CA SER A 206 23.85 10.78 28.97
C SER A 206 23.23 9.70 29.85
N PHE A 207 22.77 8.59 29.27
CA PHE A 207 22.07 7.52 29.97
C PHE A 207 22.77 6.18 29.74
N ASP A 208 23.04 5.45 30.82
CA ASP A 208 23.78 4.17 30.75
C ASP A 208 23.08 3.08 29.94
N TRP A 209 21.75 3.14 29.84
CA TRP A 209 20.93 2.18 29.09
C TRP A 209 20.75 2.54 27.62
N TRP A 210 21.10 3.76 27.21
CA TRP A 210 20.89 4.26 25.84
C TRP A 210 22.24 4.40 25.11
N PRO A 211 22.38 3.90 23.87
CA PRO A 211 21.40 3.15 23.09
C PRO A 211 21.26 1.68 23.50
N VAL A 212 20.03 1.13 23.43
CA VAL A 212 19.77 -0.29 23.75
C VAL A 212 20.51 -1.21 22.79
N PHE A 213 20.50 -0.88 21.50
CA PHE A 213 21.31 -1.57 20.50
C PHE A 213 22.45 -0.64 20.10
N HIS A 214 23.66 -0.88 20.62
CA HIS A 214 24.84 -0.08 20.30
C HIS A 214 25.74 -0.80 19.29
N LEU A 215 26.35 -0.04 18.38
CA LEU A 215 27.29 -0.53 17.36
C LEU A 215 28.76 -0.39 17.81
N GLY A 216 28.99 -0.18 19.11
CA GLY A 216 30.32 0.11 19.67
C GLY A 216 30.77 1.57 19.48
N ALA A 217 29.97 2.41 18.83
CA ALA A 217 30.21 3.85 18.71
C ALA A 217 29.87 4.58 20.03
N LYS A 218 30.65 5.62 20.36
CA LYS A 218 30.39 6.48 21.53
C LYS A 218 29.48 7.66 21.17
N GLU A 219 29.46 8.02 19.90
CA GLU A 219 28.75 9.18 19.38
C GLU A 219 27.85 8.78 18.22
N TYR A 220 26.72 9.48 18.10
CA TYR A 220 25.65 9.17 17.15
C TYR A 220 25.20 10.42 16.42
N SER A 221 24.51 10.22 15.31
CA SER A 221 23.85 11.29 14.54
C SER A 221 22.46 10.83 14.11
N LEU A 222 21.56 11.78 13.91
CA LEU A 222 20.20 11.52 13.44
C LEU A 222 20.09 11.73 11.94
N ILE A 223 19.42 10.80 11.26
CA ILE A 223 19.06 10.92 9.86
C ILE A 223 17.60 10.49 9.66
N VAL A 224 16.88 11.20 8.80
CA VAL A 224 15.54 10.80 8.39
C VAL A 224 15.62 10.03 7.08
N VAL A 225 15.14 8.79 7.08
CA VAL A 225 15.11 7.92 5.91
C VAL A 225 13.68 7.77 5.41
N PRO A 226 13.38 8.07 4.12
CA PRO A 226 12.06 7.89 3.54
C PRO A 226 11.85 6.42 3.13
N PHE A 227 11.35 5.60 4.05
CA PHE A 227 11.05 4.21 3.73
C PHE A 227 9.87 4.11 2.77
N ALA A 228 10.05 3.34 1.70
CA ALA A 228 8.98 3.00 0.78
C ALA A 228 8.21 1.78 1.30
N ILE A 229 6.89 1.88 1.34
CA ILE A 229 6.00 0.76 1.65
C ILE A 229 5.01 0.59 0.51
N GLY A 230 5.16 -0.50 -0.23
CA GLY A 230 4.29 -0.84 -1.34
C GLY A 230 3.27 -1.92 -1.00
N PHE A 231 2.05 -1.77 -1.54
CA PHE A 231 0.98 -2.76 -1.44
C PHE A 231 0.30 -2.95 -2.79
N HIS A 232 0.12 -4.20 -3.20
CA HIS A 232 -0.61 -4.55 -4.41
C HIS A 232 -1.45 -5.81 -4.17
N GLN A 233 -2.75 -5.71 -4.45
CA GLN A 233 -3.68 -6.83 -4.40
C GLN A 233 -4.79 -6.67 -5.44
N GLN A 234 -5.19 -7.77 -6.07
CA GLN A 234 -6.40 -7.86 -6.88
C GLN A 234 -7.44 -8.69 -6.11
N ILE A 235 -8.69 -8.22 -6.08
CA ILE A 235 -9.80 -8.82 -5.33
C ILE A 235 -10.96 -9.08 -6.30
N LYS A 236 -11.45 -10.31 -6.36
CA LYS A 236 -12.53 -10.76 -7.24
C LYS A 236 -13.68 -11.39 -6.47
N GLY A 237 -13.39 -12.13 -5.40
CA GLY A 237 -14.34 -13.01 -4.69
C GLY A 237 -14.97 -12.41 -3.44
N MET A 238 -14.52 -11.23 -3.00
CA MET A 238 -15.02 -10.53 -1.81
C MET A 238 -15.22 -9.05 -2.09
N LEU A 239 -15.91 -8.36 -1.18
CA LEU A 239 -15.90 -6.89 -1.15
C LEU A 239 -14.47 -6.37 -0.92
N PRO A 240 -13.96 -5.45 -1.75
CA PRO A 240 -12.57 -5.00 -1.68
C PRO A 240 -12.20 -4.45 -0.31
N ALA A 241 -13.08 -3.66 0.32
CA ALA A 241 -12.83 -3.05 1.62
C ALA A 241 -12.64 -4.08 2.74
N GLU A 242 -13.40 -5.18 2.71
CA GLU A 242 -13.29 -6.25 3.71
C GLU A 242 -12.02 -7.06 3.52
N ALA A 243 -11.72 -7.46 2.28
CA ALA A 243 -10.53 -8.23 1.95
C ALA A 243 -9.23 -7.49 2.33
N ILE A 244 -9.16 -6.19 2.01
CA ILE A 244 -7.97 -5.37 2.29
C ILE A 244 -7.79 -5.14 3.80
N LYS A 245 -8.86 -4.83 4.53
CA LYS A 245 -8.79 -4.66 5.99
C LYS A 245 -8.37 -5.95 6.69
N LEU A 246 -8.90 -7.09 6.24
CA LEU A 246 -8.49 -8.40 6.77
C LEU A 246 -7.00 -8.66 6.52
N HIS A 247 -6.50 -8.36 5.32
CA HIS A 247 -5.09 -8.50 4.98
C HIS A 247 -4.22 -7.58 5.86
N GLY A 248 -4.59 -6.31 6.01
CA GLY A 248 -3.89 -5.35 6.87
C GLY A 248 -3.77 -5.85 8.31
N ARG A 249 -4.87 -6.35 8.89
CA ARG A 249 -4.87 -6.91 10.26
C ARG A 249 -3.90 -8.08 10.42
N ARG A 250 -3.83 -8.98 9.42
CA ARG A 250 -2.90 -10.12 9.46
C ARG A 250 -1.44 -9.67 9.38
N VAL A 251 -1.14 -8.66 8.56
CA VAL A 251 0.21 -8.07 8.47
C VAL A 251 0.60 -7.36 9.77
N ILE A 252 -0.33 -6.67 10.45
CA ILE A 252 -0.08 -6.10 11.79
C ILE A 252 0.29 -7.20 12.78
N VAL A 253 -0.49 -8.29 12.84
CA VAL A 253 -0.22 -9.42 13.75
C VAL A 253 1.16 -10.03 13.48
N LEU A 254 1.52 -10.22 12.20
CA LEU A 254 2.85 -10.66 11.81
C LEU A 254 3.93 -9.67 12.27
N GLY A 255 3.77 -8.37 12.03
CA GLY A 255 4.74 -7.36 12.44
C GLY A 255 4.94 -7.30 13.96
N VAL A 256 3.86 -7.41 14.74
CA VAL A 256 3.93 -7.50 16.21
C VAL A 256 4.69 -8.75 16.65
N PHE A 257 4.36 -9.90 16.06
CA PHE A 257 5.06 -11.16 16.35
C PHE A 257 6.55 -11.09 16.04
N ILE A 258 6.93 -10.58 14.86
CA ILE A 258 8.32 -10.38 14.46
C ILE A 258 9.04 -9.41 15.39
N THR A 259 8.41 -8.29 15.76
CA THR A 259 9.00 -7.30 16.68
C THR A 259 9.26 -7.92 18.05
N LEU A 260 8.32 -8.68 18.62
CA LEU A 260 8.49 -9.32 19.93
C LEU A 260 9.63 -10.35 19.93
N ILE A 261 9.70 -11.20 18.91
CA ILE A 261 10.76 -12.23 18.82
C ILE A 261 12.12 -11.58 18.51
N SER A 262 12.15 -10.47 17.76
CA SER A 262 13.40 -9.75 17.47
C SER A 262 14.12 -9.25 18.72
N LEU A 263 13.40 -9.06 19.84
CA LEU A 263 14.00 -8.70 21.13
C LEU A 263 14.94 -9.80 21.67
N ALA A 264 14.68 -11.07 21.34
CA ALA A 264 15.60 -12.17 21.69
C ALA A 264 16.98 -12.01 21.00
N GLY A 265 17.03 -11.28 19.88
CA GLY A 265 18.25 -10.92 19.18
C GLY A 265 19.23 -10.11 20.03
N TYR A 266 18.75 -9.41 21.06
CA TYR A 266 19.61 -8.69 22.01
C TYR A 266 20.59 -9.64 22.74
N TRP A 267 20.11 -10.80 23.19
CA TRP A 267 20.94 -11.82 23.85
C TRP A 267 21.60 -12.76 22.84
N TYR A 268 20.91 -13.07 21.74
CA TYR A 268 21.35 -14.06 20.77
C TYR A 268 21.33 -13.48 19.35
N PRO A 269 22.37 -12.78 18.89
CA PRO A 269 22.38 -12.08 17.60
C PRO A 269 22.02 -12.97 16.40
N LEU A 270 22.43 -14.25 16.41
CA LEU A 270 22.11 -15.23 15.38
C LEU A 270 20.60 -15.48 15.20
N THR A 271 19.78 -15.29 16.25
CA THR A 271 18.32 -15.42 16.13
C THR A 271 17.72 -14.41 15.17
N SER A 272 18.39 -13.27 14.96
CA SER A 272 17.95 -12.24 14.01
C SER A 272 17.86 -12.78 12.57
N ILE A 273 18.73 -13.72 12.19
CA ILE A 273 18.69 -14.37 10.88
C ILE A 273 17.38 -15.16 10.70
N VAL A 274 17.04 -15.96 11.71
CA VAL A 274 15.80 -16.76 11.72
C VAL A 274 14.59 -15.83 11.71
N VAL A 275 14.58 -14.77 12.51
CA VAL A 275 13.47 -13.82 12.58
C VAL A 275 13.29 -13.06 11.26
N ALA A 276 14.38 -12.63 10.62
CA ALA A 276 14.33 -11.99 9.29
C ALA A 276 13.77 -12.95 8.23
N ALA A 277 14.19 -14.22 8.23
CA ALA A 277 13.63 -15.24 7.33
C ALA A 277 12.14 -15.45 7.59
N LEU A 278 11.73 -15.57 8.85
CA LEU A 278 10.32 -15.70 9.26
C LEU A 278 9.48 -14.48 8.83
N ALA A 279 10.03 -13.28 8.87
CA ALA A 279 9.35 -12.08 8.40
C ALA A 279 9.07 -12.14 6.89
N ILE A 280 10.05 -12.55 6.07
CA ILE A 280 9.89 -12.70 4.62
C ILE A 280 8.89 -13.81 4.30
N ILE A 281 9.09 -15.00 4.87
CA ILE A 281 8.24 -16.18 4.63
C ILE A 281 6.82 -15.90 5.12
N GLY A 282 6.67 -15.31 6.32
CA GLY A 282 5.39 -14.89 6.86
C GLY A 282 4.67 -13.88 5.95
N ARG A 283 5.40 -12.91 5.40
CA ARG A 283 4.79 -11.91 4.52
C ARG A 283 4.34 -12.50 3.18
N GLU A 284 5.12 -13.42 2.60
CA GLU A 284 4.76 -14.10 1.35
C GLU A 284 3.62 -15.09 1.56
N THR A 285 3.64 -15.88 2.64
CA THR A 285 2.54 -16.82 2.97
C THR A 285 1.22 -16.08 3.15
N LEU A 286 1.21 -14.92 3.82
CA LEU A 286 0.00 -14.09 3.93
C LEU A 286 -0.52 -13.61 2.56
N ALA A 287 0.38 -13.21 1.66
CA ALA A 287 0.00 -12.79 0.31
C ALA A 287 -0.57 -13.97 -0.51
N LEU A 288 0.07 -15.13 -0.45
CA LEU A 288 -0.39 -16.35 -1.12
C LEU A 288 -1.75 -16.81 -0.59
N MET A 289 -1.92 -16.88 0.73
CA MET A 289 -3.19 -17.26 1.36
C MET A 289 -4.33 -16.30 0.98
N ALA A 290 -4.06 -15.01 0.86
CA ALA A 290 -5.06 -14.04 0.44
C ALA A 290 -5.50 -14.26 -1.01
N ASN A 291 -4.54 -14.50 -1.92
CA ASN A 291 -4.84 -14.78 -3.33
C ASN A 291 -5.58 -16.11 -3.50
N LEU A 292 -5.11 -17.19 -2.85
CA LEU A 292 -5.74 -18.51 -2.92
C LEU A 292 -7.17 -18.49 -2.37
N LYS A 293 -7.40 -17.78 -1.26
CA LYS A 293 -8.73 -17.62 -0.69
C LYS A 293 -9.65 -16.86 -1.65
N ASP A 294 -9.19 -15.75 -2.24
CA ASP A 294 -9.98 -14.96 -3.18
C ASP A 294 -10.31 -15.76 -4.46
N ASP A 295 -9.36 -16.50 -5.01
CA ASP A 295 -9.55 -17.33 -6.21
C ASP A 295 -10.38 -18.60 -5.97
N SER A 296 -10.58 -19.00 -4.71
CA SER A 296 -11.47 -20.10 -4.31
C SER A 296 -12.94 -19.68 -4.22
N LEU A 297 -13.20 -18.38 -4.08
CA LEU A 297 -14.54 -17.84 -3.98
C LEU A 297 -15.13 -17.57 -5.37
N PRO A 298 -16.46 -17.68 -5.54
CA PRO A 298 -17.11 -17.25 -6.78
C PRO A 298 -16.90 -15.73 -6.98
N PRO A 299 -16.75 -15.24 -8.23
CA PRO A 299 -16.61 -13.81 -8.48
C PRO A 299 -17.77 -13.02 -7.88
N TYR A 300 -17.46 -12.13 -6.94
CA TYR A 300 -18.41 -11.28 -6.26
C TYR A 300 -19.12 -10.38 -7.27
N PHE A 301 -18.33 -9.75 -8.14
CA PHE A 301 -18.80 -8.89 -9.23
C PHE A 301 -19.16 -9.67 -10.51
N SER A 302 -20.01 -10.67 -10.36
CA SER A 302 -20.60 -11.42 -11.47
C SER A 302 -21.96 -10.85 -11.86
N LYS A 303 -22.35 -11.01 -13.13
CA LYS A 303 -23.70 -10.66 -13.58
C LYS A 303 -24.74 -11.45 -12.80
N LYS A 304 -25.80 -10.77 -12.38
CA LYS A 304 -26.93 -11.35 -11.65
C LYS A 304 -28.20 -11.14 -12.48
N ASN A 305 -29.13 -12.09 -12.41
CA ASN A 305 -30.39 -11.99 -13.17
C ASN A 305 -31.37 -10.96 -12.57
N GLN A 306 -31.14 -10.53 -11.33
CA GLN A 306 -32.06 -9.68 -10.56
C GLN A 306 -31.70 -8.19 -10.56
N GLY A 307 -30.76 -7.75 -11.40
CA GLY A 307 -30.37 -6.34 -11.48
C GLY A 307 -28.99 -6.11 -12.06
N VAL A 308 -28.54 -4.87 -12.03
CA VAL A 308 -27.21 -4.44 -12.50
C VAL A 308 -26.31 -4.14 -11.32
N MET A 309 -25.15 -4.80 -11.24
CA MET A 309 -24.22 -4.64 -10.12
C MET A 309 -23.26 -3.47 -10.32
N ILE A 310 -23.12 -2.64 -9.28
CA ILE A 310 -22.20 -1.51 -9.25
C ILE A 310 -20.78 -2.02 -8.95
N ILE A 311 -19.87 -1.91 -9.92
CA ILE A 311 -18.44 -2.20 -9.73
C ILE A 311 -17.64 -0.94 -9.37
N GLY A 312 -18.12 0.24 -9.69
CA GLY A 312 -17.39 1.47 -9.40
C GLY A 312 -18.30 2.68 -9.35
N ILE A 313 -17.85 3.68 -8.60
CA ILE A 313 -18.53 4.96 -8.45
C ILE A 313 -17.49 6.03 -8.66
N ILE A 314 -17.79 6.96 -9.57
CA ILE A 314 -16.94 8.12 -9.81
C ILE A 314 -17.10 9.06 -8.61
N PRO A 315 -16.01 9.51 -7.97
CA PRO A 315 -16.07 10.47 -6.88
C PRO A 315 -16.75 11.77 -7.32
N ASP A 316 -17.46 12.42 -6.38
CA ASP A 316 -18.16 13.69 -6.58
C ASP A 316 -19.27 13.64 -7.65
N SER A 317 -19.58 12.46 -8.19
CA SER A 317 -20.67 12.21 -9.13
C SER A 317 -22.05 12.23 -8.45
N PRO A 318 -23.15 12.21 -9.25
CA PRO A 318 -24.48 12.05 -8.70
C PRO A 318 -24.69 10.79 -7.87
N SER A 319 -24.17 9.65 -8.31
CA SER A 319 -24.25 8.39 -7.57
C SER A 319 -23.48 8.43 -6.25
N SER A 320 -22.32 9.09 -6.22
CA SER A 320 -21.55 9.32 -4.99
C SER A 320 -22.35 10.16 -3.98
N LYS A 321 -23.00 11.23 -4.43
CA LYS A 321 -23.85 12.09 -3.58
C LYS A 321 -25.13 11.40 -3.11
N MET A 322 -25.63 10.42 -3.86
CA MET A 322 -26.76 9.56 -3.47
C MET A 322 -26.37 8.48 -2.44
N GLY A 323 -25.08 8.35 -2.11
CA GLY A 323 -24.60 7.36 -1.16
C GLY A 323 -24.69 5.92 -1.67
N LEU A 324 -24.69 5.74 -3.00
CA LEU A 324 -24.51 4.42 -3.62
C LEU A 324 -23.13 3.86 -3.26
N GLN A 325 -23.02 2.54 -3.19
CA GLN A 325 -21.79 1.84 -2.82
C GLN A 325 -21.42 0.76 -3.84
N VAL A 326 -20.13 0.47 -3.92
CA VAL A 326 -19.60 -0.64 -4.71
C VAL A 326 -20.10 -1.96 -4.12
N GLY A 327 -20.62 -2.84 -4.97
CA GLY A 327 -21.19 -4.13 -4.58
C GLY A 327 -22.72 -4.12 -4.44
N GLU A 328 -23.36 -2.96 -4.46
CA GLU A 328 -24.83 -2.87 -4.49
C GLU A 328 -25.38 -3.28 -5.87
N ILE A 329 -26.64 -3.75 -5.89
CA ILE A 329 -27.35 -4.16 -7.11
C ILE A 329 -28.55 -3.26 -7.33
N ILE A 330 -28.59 -2.58 -8.47
CA ILE A 330 -29.75 -1.77 -8.87
C ILE A 330 -30.78 -2.70 -9.51
N THR A 331 -32.00 -2.72 -8.98
CA THR A 331 -33.09 -3.57 -9.47
C THR A 331 -34.13 -2.78 -10.25
N LYS A 332 -34.40 -1.54 -9.84
CA LYS A 332 -35.29 -0.62 -10.56
C LYS A 332 -34.71 0.77 -10.65
N ALA A 333 -34.97 1.43 -11.78
CA ALA A 333 -34.76 2.86 -11.97
C ALA A 333 -36.09 3.48 -12.44
N ASN A 334 -36.56 4.52 -11.75
CA ASN A 334 -37.82 5.22 -12.03
C ASN A 334 -39.03 4.26 -12.18
N GLY A 335 -39.07 3.20 -11.37
CA GLY A 335 -40.12 2.18 -11.39
C GLY A 335 -39.98 1.11 -12.47
N VAL A 336 -38.98 1.20 -13.34
CA VAL A 336 -38.69 0.21 -14.40
C VAL A 336 -37.65 -0.79 -13.91
N LEU A 337 -37.88 -2.08 -14.13
CA LEU A 337 -36.91 -3.14 -13.85
C LEU A 337 -35.69 -3.00 -14.77
N VAL A 338 -34.49 -3.02 -14.21
CA VAL A 338 -33.22 -2.90 -14.94
C VAL A 338 -32.44 -4.20 -14.84
N ARG A 339 -31.85 -4.65 -15.94
CA ARG A 339 -31.09 -5.93 -16.00
C ARG A 339 -29.69 -5.78 -16.60
N ASP A 340 -29.46 -4.68 -17.28
CA ASP A 340 -28.19 -4.35 -17.91
C ASP A 340 -27.99 -2.83 -17.94
N GLU A 341 -26.79 -2.40 -18.33
CA GLU A 341 -26.41 -0.99 -18.39
C GLU A 341 -27.28 -0.18 -19.37
N ASN A 342 -27.69 -0.76 -20.51
CA ASN A 342 -28.50 -0.03 -21.48
C ASN A 342 -29.92 0.18 -20.92
N THR A 343 -30.55 -0.87 -20.38
CA THR A 343 -31.89 -0.76 -19.77
C THR A 343 -31.91 0.19 -18.57
N PHE A 344 -30.80 0.28 -17.84
CA PHE A 344 -30.63 1.26 -16.78
C PHE A 344 -30.68 2.71 -17.29
N TYR A 345 -29.89 3.04 -18.32
CA TYR A 345 -29.88 4.40 -18.87
C TYR A 345 -31.18 4.75 -19.60
N GLU A 346 -31.82 3.81 -20.28
CA GLU A 346 -33.16 3.99 -20.87
C GLU A 346 -34.21 4.32 -19.78
N ALA A 347 -34.16 3.62 -18.65
CA ALA A 347 -35.06 3.87 -17.52
C ALA A 347 -34.83 5.24 -16.86
N LEU A 348 -33.58 5.72 -16.83
CA LEU A 348 -33.26 7.07 -16.35
C LEU A 348 -33.84 8.15 -17.27
N GLN A 349 -33.81 7.95 -18.59
CA GLN A 349 -34.33 8.93 -19.55
C GLN A 349 -35.85 9.18 -19.43
N LYS A 350 -36.61 8.25 -18.83
CA LYS A 350 -38.05 8.45 -18.56
C LYS A 350 -38.33 9.64 -17.64
N ASN A 351 -37.42 9.98 -16.75
CA ASN A 351 -37.56 11.14 -15.87
C ASN A 351 -36.22 11.88 -15.77
N ARG A 352 -36.10 12.97 -16.53
CA ARG A 352 -34.88 13.79 -16.60
C ARG A 352 -34.66 14.68 -15.37
N ALA A 353 -35.70 14.93 -14.57
CA ALA A 353 -35.63 15.83 -13.43
C ALA A 353 -35.42 15.08 -12.10
N HIS A 354 -35.86 13.83 -12.00
CA HIS A 354 -35.74 13.02 -10.80
C HIS A 354 -35.30 11.60 -11.11
N CYS A 355 -34.28 11.15 -10.37
CA CYS A 355 -33.82 9.77 -10.36
C CYS A 355 -34.27 9.10 -9.06
N LYS A 356 -35.03 8.02 -9.16
CA LYS A 356 -35.39 7.13 -8.04
C LYS A 356 -34.89 5.73 -8.35
N LEU A 357 -34.04 5.19 -7.48
CA LEU A 357 -33.48 3.85 -7.61
C LEU A 357 -33.94 2.96 -6.45
N GLU A 358 -34.21 1.70 -6.79
CA GLU A 358 -34.35 0.60 -5.84
C GLU A 358 -33.08 -0.23 -5.94
N VAL A 359 -32.35 -0.36 -4.82
CA VAL A 359 -31.08 -1.07 -4.76
C VAL A 359 -31.11 -2.12 -3.66
N PHE A 360 -30.50 -3.28 -3.91
CA PHE A 360 -30.10 -4.20 -2.86
C PHE A 360 -28.72 -3.78 -2.36
N ASP A 361 -28.60 -3.61 -1.05
CA ASP A 361 -27.33 -3.35 -0.41
C ASP A 361 -26.42 -4.60 -0.42
N THR A 362 -25.22 -4.49 0.14
CA THR A 362 -24.28 -5.61 0.21
C THR A 362 -24.73 -6.78 1.12
N LYS A 363 -25.78 -6.58 1.93
CA LYS A 363 -26.39 -7.59 2.81
C LYS A 363 -27.67 -8.20 2.21
N GLY A 364 -28.15 -7.67 1.07
CA GLY A 364 -29.39 -8.10 0.42
C GLY A 364 -30.65 -7.36 0.92
N GLU A 365 -30.50 -6.28 1.68
CA GLU A 365 -31.60 -5.44 2.13
C GLU A 365 -31.99 -4.42 1.05
N ILE A 366 -33.29 -4.17 0.91
CA ILE A 366 -33.80 -3.19 -0.06
C ILE A 366 -33.60 -1.78 0.48
N ARG A 367 -32.95 -0.93 -0.32
CA ARG A 367 -32.76 0.49 -0.06
C ARG A 367 -33.30 1.31 -1.23
N PHE A 368 -33.99 2.40 -0.93
CA PHE A 368 -34.42 3.37 -1.93
C PHE A 368 -33.52 4.60 -1.85
N VAL A 369 -32.98 5.02 -2.99
CA VAL A 369 -32.20 6.25 -3.09
C VAL A 369 -32.79 7.12 -4.19
N GLN A 370 -32.89 8.43 -3.92
CA GLN A 370 -33.48 9.38 -4.85
C GLN A 370 -32.76 10.71 -4.84
N ARG A 371 -32.70 11.36 -6.00
CA ARG A 371 -32.14 12.71 -6.16
C ARG A 371 -32.74 13.42 -7.37
N ALA A 372 -32.88 14.74 -7.29
CA ALA A 372 -33.11 15.56 -8.46
C ALA A 372 -31.85 15.63 -9.34
N LEU A 373 -32.03 15.50 -10.66
CA LEU A 373 -30.96 15.61 -11.65
C LEU A 373 -30.95 17.03 -12.24
N TYR A 374 -29.76 17.62 -12.35
CA TYR A 374 -29.58 18.95 -12.91
C TYR A 374 -28.87 18.87 -14.28
N GLU A 375 -29.01 19.92 -15.09
CA GLU A 375 -28.51 19.98 -16.47
C GLU A 375 -26.97 19.85 -16.60
N GLY A 376 -26.24 20.07 -15.51
CA GLY A 376 -24.78 19.84 -15.42
C GLY A 376 -24.37 18.56 -14.67
N ASP A 377 -25.31 17.74 -14.20
CA ASP A 377 -24.99 16.44 -13.59
C ASP A 377 -24.50 15.46 -14.67
N HIS A 378 -23.64 14.53 -14.26
CA HIS A 378 -23.13 13.51 -15.17
C HIS A 378 -24.29 12.67 -15.73
N HIS A 379 -24.44 12.64 -17.07
CA HIS A 379 -25.53 11.91 -17.74
C HIS A 379 -25.59 10.43 -17.36
N GLU A 380 -24.45 9.85 -16.99
CA GLU A 380 -24.32 8.45 -16.59
C GLU A 380 -24.40 8.23 -15.06
N LEU A 381 -24.80 9.25 -14.29
CA LEU A 381 -24.76 9.30 -12.82
C LEU A 381 -23.38 9.03 -12.20
N GLY A 382 -22.36 8.71 -13.00
CA GLY A 382 -21.03 8.28 -12.57
C GLY A 382 -21.01 6.89 -11.95
N ILE A 383 -21.82 5.96 -12.47
CA ILE A 383 -21.83 4.55 -12.05
C ILE A 383 -21.07 3.72 -13.08
N LEU A 384 -20.21 2.81 -12.61
CA LEU A 384 -19.52 1.85 -13.46
C LEU A 384 -20.14 0.48 -13.23
N PHE A 385 -20.40 -0.23 -14.34
CA PHE A 385 -21.00 -1.57 -14.35
C PHE A 385 -20.04 -2.61 -14.91
N VAL A 386 -20.34 -3.89 -14.69
CA VAL A 386 -19.62 -4.99 -15.32
C VAL A 386 -20.09 -5.11 -16.77
N GLN A 387 -19.28 -4.60 -17.71
CA GLN A 387 -19.55 -4.69 -19.15
C GLN A 387 -19.21 -6.09 -19.70
N ASP A 388 -19.99 -6.57 -20.67
CA ASP A 388 -19.48 -7.59 -21.58
C ASP A 388 -18.47 -6.93 -22.51
N GLU A 389 -17.42 -7.65 -22.92
CA GLU A 389 -16.60 -7.20 -24.04
C GLU A 389 -17.55 -6.97 -25.23
N ARG A 390 -17.83 -5.72 -25.56
CA ARG A 390 -18.57 -5.40 -26.77
C ARG A 390 -17.70 -5.89 -27.93
N LYS A 391 -18.13 -6.95 -28.60
CA LYS A 391 -17.57 -7.43 -29.88
C LYS A 391 -17.74 -6.34 -30.95
N TYR A 392 -16.91 -5.29 -30.94
CA TYR A 392 -16.85 -4.33 -32.03
C TYR A 392 -15.74 -4.66 -33.04
N ASP A 393 -14.83 -5.58 -32.73
CA ASP A 393 -13.69 -5.92 -33.60
C ASP A 393 -13.92 -7.09 -34.58
N GLU A 394 -15.15 -7.61 -34.73
CA GLU A 394 -15.47 -8.66 -35.73
C GLU A 394 -16.34 -8.14 -36.90
N LYS A 395 -16.54 -6.82 -37.04
CA LYS A 395 -17.27 -6.23 -38.18
C LYS A 395 -16.54 -5.07 -38.84
N ILE A 396 -15.25 -5.23 -39.13
CA ILE A 396 -14.59 -4.48 -40.22
C ILE A 396 -13.56 -5.41 -40.86
N GLY A 397 -13.83 -5.86 -42.09
CA GLY A 397 -12.90 -6.59 -42.97
C GLY A 397 -13.41 -7.95 -43.38
#